data_AF-A0A4Y2IR13-F1
#
_entry.id   AF-A0A4Y2IR13-F1
#
_cell.length_a   1.000
_cell.length_b   1.000
_cell.length_c   1.000
_cell.angle_alpha   90.00
_cell.angle_beta   90.00
_cell.angle_gamma   90.00
#
_symmetry.space_group_name_H-M   'P 1'
#
loop_
_entity.id
_entity.type
_entity.pdbx_description
1 polymer ?
#
loop_
_entity_poly.entity_id
_entity_poly.type
_entity_poly.pdbx_seq_one_letter_code
_entity_poly.pdbx_strand_id
1 'polypeptide(L)'
;MDTPPMTPGSSNIPDPVPLYESPMYLLNKRGVNRQESGKKKVKQGKEKMKKQIKNLEKKLKLSEKMNAKLRQRLWRSSKQQSAQESPRTKVSKLLKGTKNVSKTVKKKLLFSELLVSKIKSTYIRSNTAEKRILKSATSGILKKYRCQGYFTSLTSCWKTNLSYGRTERKTKLEKLRGDVKAFLENDMTSRLTAGKKETITRNRQKCQMRLLNDSLKSLHKKFLAAYPCYKDGDLTVSYPLFCKLRPFWILLPKAIYRQTCLCKIHTKMAFLVRSMKISKMIKQSTPQEVIKSICCTNMKEECLERTCQECNKKIVTTLYYDPQTKIKFERWVTKKVKVIIHGNEKISQKTVKVTVECSKQELFKEFLKSMPTFMQHVINVNHQHQIINKIKENLQKKEALLHIDFSENFNCKYAEEIQSTHFGSSKKQLSLHTSVLYCNQQLENKTKPLCFCTVSENLRHDAAAICIHLKPILQELVVQVPQLETLHILSGGPSTQYKNKKIFYLLETFIARETGAPRCVWHFSETGHGKGAPDVVGGTLKRTADNIIAQGYSWTR
;
A
#
# COMPACT_ATOMS: atom_id res chain seq x y z
N MET A 1 -37.66 40.83 -61.15
CA MET A 1 -37.85 39.82 -62.21
C MET A 1 -37.03 38.62 -61.78
N ASP A 2 -37.55 37.49 -61.30
CA ASP A 2 -38.91 36.96 -61.28
C ASP A 2 -39.07 36.04 -60.06
N THR A 3 -40.18 36.22 -59.35
CA THR A 3 -40.90 35.15 -58.63
C THR A 3 -42.26 35.08 -59.30
N PRO A 4 -42.80 33.87 -59.57
CA PRO A 4 -43.84 33.30 -58.68
C PRO A 4 -43.91 31.74 -58.79
N PRO A 5 -45.01 31.04 -58.43
CA PRO A 5 -45.79 30.91 -57.18
C PRO A 5 -45.81 29.40 -56.71
N MET A 6 -46.39 28.92 -55.61
CA MET A 6 -47.83 28.81 -55.27
C MET A 6 -48.03 28.22 -53.85
N THR A 7 -49.01 28.76 -53.15
CA THR A 7 -49.77 28.18 -52.02
C THR A 7 -50.90 27.25 -52.51
N PRO A 8 -51.39 26.32 -51.67
CA PRO A 8 -52.73 26.49 -51.05
C PRO A 8 -52.73 25.97 -49.58
N GLY A 9 -53.62 26.33 -48.63
CA GLY A 9 -54.95 26.93 -48.63
C GLY A 9 -55.86 26.14 -47.66
N SER A 10 -56.55 26.83 -46.74
CA SER A 10 -57.61 26.37 -45.79
C SER A 10 -57.15 25.58 -44.54
N SER A 11 -57.72 25.70 -43.34
CA SER A 11 -58.91 26.41 -42.80
C SER A 11 -58.71 26.62 -41.29
N ASN A 12 -58.98 27.83 -40.77
CA ASN A 12 -58.96 28.10 -39.32
C ASN A 12 -60.32 27.74 -38.71
N ILE A 13 -60.38 26.63 -37.98
CA ILE A 13 -61.42 26.35 -36.98
C ILE A 13 -60.81 26.72 -35.61
N PRO A 14 -61.48 27.49 -34.75
CA PRO A 14 -60.97 27.72 -33.40
C PRO A 14 -61.03 26.42 -32.60
N ASP A 15 -59.90 25.98 -32.05
CA ASP A 15 -59.83 24.83 -31.16
C ASP A 15 -60.70 25.02 -29.91
N PRO A 16 -61.40 23.98 -29.44
CA PRO A 16 -62.26 24.07 -28.27
C PRO A 16 -61.44 24.23 -26.99
N VAL A 17 -61.87 25.18 -26.16
CA VAL A 17 -61.35 25.45 -24.81
C VAL A 17 -61.29 24.14 -23.99
N PRO A 18 -60.17 23.81 -23.31
CA PRO A 18 -60.10 22.60 -22.51
C PRO A 18 -61.07 22.67 -21.33
N LEU A 19 -62.04 21.75 -21.32
CA LEU A 19 -62.91 21.49 -20.18
C LEU A 19 -62.05 21.09 -18.97
N TYR A 20 -62.19 21.87 -17.90
CA TYR A 20 -61.62 21.63 -16.59
C TYR A 20 -61.90 20.18 -16.13
N GLU A 21 -60.86 19.34 -16.04
CA GLU A 21 -60.98 17.97 -15.57
C GLU A 21 -61.49 17.95 -14.11
N SER A 22 -62.65 17.33 -13.91
CA SER A 22 -63.26 17.19 -12.58
C SER A 22 -62.36 16.39 -11.61
N PRO A 23 -62.17 16.84 -10.35
CA PRO A 23 -61.33 16.18 -9.33
C PRO A 23 -61.64 14.71 -9.07
N MET A 24 -62.84 14.24 -9.44
CA MET A 24 -63.27 12.84 -9.33
C MET A 24 -62.48 11.89 -10.23
N TYR A 25 -61.98 12.33 -11.39
CA TYR A 25 -61.25 11.46 -12.32
C TYR A 25 -59.79 11.19 -11.90
N LEU A 26 -59.17 12.12 -11.15
CA LEU A 26 -57.81 11.98 -10.60
C LEU A 26 -57.75 11.07 -9.35
N LEU A 27 -58.84 10.96 -8.58
CA LEU A 27 -58.94 10.05 -7.44
C LEU A 27 -58.95 8.57 -7.87
N ASN A 28 -59.60 8.24 -8.99
CA ASN A 28 -59.67 6.87 -9.49
C ASN A 28 -58.31 6.35 -10.01
N LYS A 29 -57.49 7.19 -10.66
CA LYS A 29 -56.12 6.82 -11.08
C LYS A 29 -55.17 6.58 -9.90
N ARG A 30 -55.36 7.26 -8.77
CA ARG A 30 -54.57 7.04 -7.54
C ARG A 30 -54.90 5.70 -6.85
N GLY A 31 -56.15 5.24 -6.94
CA GLY A 31 -56.59 3.93 -6.40
C GLY A 31 -56.00 2.73 -7.15
N VAL A 32 -55.99 2.78 -8.49
CA VAL A 32 -55.45 1.71 -9.34
C VAL A 32 -53.93 1.56 -9.17
N ASN A 33 -53.19 2.68 -9.13
CA ASN A 33 -51.73 2.68 -8.88
C ASN A 33 -51.35 2.16 -7.48
N ARG A 34 -52.18 2.41 -6.46
CA ARG A 34 -51.96 1.85 -5.10
C ARG A 34 -52.18 0.34 -5.08
N GLN A 35 -53.18 -0.19 -5.78
CA GLN A 35 -53.42 -1.62 -5.89
C GLN A 35 -52.28 -2.33 -6.64
N GLU A 36 -51.76 -1.78 -7.74
CA GLU A 36 -50.61 -2.34 -8.46
C GLU A 36 -49.33 -2.28 -7.62
N SER A 37 -49.07 -1.18 -6.92
CA SER A 37 -47.94 -1.08 -5.99
C SER A 37 -48.05 -2.08 -4.83
N GLY A 38 -49.25 -2.33 -4.32
CA GLY A 38 -49.54 -3.35 -3.31
C GLY A 38 -49.27 -4.77 -3.83
N LYS A 39 -49.79 -5.11 -5.01
CA LYS A 39 -49.54 -6.40 -5.68
C LYS A 39 -48.05 -6.64 -5.93
N LYS A 40 -47.30 -5.61 -6.33
CA LYS A 40 -45.84 -5.67 -6.55
C LYS A 40 -45.06 -5.90 -5.25
N LYS A 41 -45.44 -5.22 -4.15
CA LYS A 41 -44.85 -5.45 -2.82
C LYS A 41 -45.12 -6.86 -2.29
N VAL A 42 -46.34 -7.38 -2.48
CA VAL A 42 -46.69 -8.76 -2.09
C VAL A 42 -45.89 -9.78 -2.91
N LYS A 43 -45.71 -9.56 -4.23
CA LYS A 43 -44.89 -10.42 -5.09
C LYS A 43 -43.42 -10.44 -4.64
N GLN A 44 -42.83 -9.27 -4.37
CA GLN A 44 -41.46 -9.17 -3.83
C GLN A 44 -41.31 -9.82 -2.45
N GLY A 45 -42.32 -9.69 -1.57
CA GLY A 45 -42.36 -10.38 -0.28
C GLY A 45 -42.38 -11.91 -0.43
N LYS A 46 -43.22 -12.44 -1.33
CA LYS A 46 -43.27 -13.88 -1.65
C LYS A 46 -41.96 -14.39 -2.22
N GLU A 47 -41.30 -13.65 -3.11
CA GLU A 47 -39.99 -14.02 -3.65
C GLU A 47 -38.88 -14.03 -2.59
N LYS A 48 -38.89 -13.05 -1.67
CA LYS A 48 -37.95 -12.99 -0.54
C LYS A 48 -38.14 -14.18 0.39
N MET A 49 -39.39 -14.56 0.70
CA MET A 49 -39.69 -15.75 1.51
C MET A 49 -39.28 -17.04 0.81
N LYS A 50 -39.56 -17.22 -0.49
CA LYS A 50 -39.09 -18.38 -1.28
C LYS A 50 -37.56 -18.50 -1.25
N LYS A 51 -36.84 -17.37 -1.34
CA LYS A 51 -35.37 -17.36 -1.26
C LYS A 51 -34.87 -17.73 0.13
N GLN A 52 -35.56 -17.30 1.20
CA GLN A 52 -35.25 -17.69 2.57
C GLN A 52 -35.49 -19.19 2.81
N ILE A 53 -36.62 -19.74 2.36
CA ILE A 53 -36.93 -21.17 2.44
C ILE A 53 -35.85 -21.99 1.75
N LYS A 54 -35.49 -21.64 0.50
CA LYS A 54 -34.42 -22.32 -0.25
C LYS A 54 -33.06 -22.26 0.44
N ASN A 55 -32.76 -21.16 1.15
CA ASN A 55 -31.54 -21.04 1.95
C ASN A 55 -31.58 -21.88 3.23
N LEU A 56 -32.73 -21.97 3.88
CA LEU A 56 -32.93 -22.80 5.07
C LEU A 56 -32.84 -24.29 4.71
N GLU A 57 -33.45 -24.73 3.61
CA GLU A 57 -33.32 -26.09 3.08
C GLU A 57 -31.85 -26.48 2.80
N LYS A 58 -31.08 -25.56 2.21
CA LYS A 58 -29.63 -25.76 2.00
C LYS A 58 -28.88 -25.91 3.32
N LYS A 59 -29.20 -25.09 4.33
CA LYS A 59 -28.59 -25.19 5.66
C LYS A 59 -28.97 -26.49 6.36
N LEU A 60 -30.23 -26.91 6.25
CA LEU A 60 -30.73 -28.19 6.79
C LEU A 60 -29.94 -29.36 6.18
N LYS A 61 -29.84 -29.40 4.85
CA LYS A 61 -29.11 -30.45 4.12
C LYS A 61 -27.63 -30.50 4.46
N LEU A 62 -27.00 -29.35 4.73
CA LEU A 62 -25.62 -29.28 5.22
C LEU A 62 -25.48 -29.81 6.66
N SER A 63 -26.42 -29.45 7.53
CA SER A 63 -26.48 -29.92 8.92
C SER A 63 -26.67 -31.44 9.00
N GLU A 64 -27.59 -31.99 8.19
CA GLU A 64 -27.82 -33.44 8.07
C GLU A 64 -26.56 -34.18 7.60
N LYS A 65 -25.87 -33.66 6.57
CA LYS A 65 -24.58 -34.21 6.12
C LYS A 65 -23.52 -34.19 7.22
N MET A 66 -23.48 -33.14 8.04
CA MET A 66 -22.55 -33.03 9.15
C MET A 66 -22.89 -34.00 10.28
N ASN A 67 -24.17 -34.14 10.62
CA ASN A 67 -24.66 -35.12 11.58
C ASN A 67 -24.40 -36.57 11.14
N ALA A 68 -24.59 -36.90 9.86
CA ALA A 68 -24.26 -38.22 9.32
C ALA A 68 -22.76 -38.53 9.48
N LYS A 69 -21.88 -37.56 9.20
CA LYS A 69 -20.43 -37.72 9.43
C LYS A 69 -20.08 -37.91 10.90
N LEU A 70 -20.74 -37.18 11.80
CA LEU A 70 -20.53 -37.31 13.24
C LEU A 70 -20.99 -38.68 13.76
N ARG A 71 -22.16 -39.16 13.32
CA ARG A 71 -22.66 -40.51 13.63
C ARG A 71 -21.70 -41.60 13.15
N GLN A 72 -21.16 -41.46 11.93
CA GLN A 72 -20.19 -42.41 11.39
C GLN A 72 -18.85 -42.39 12.16
N ARG A 73 -18.40 -41.22 12.64
CA ARG A 73 -17.23 -41.12 13.53
C ARG A 73 -17.48 -41.77 14.89
N LEU A 74 -18.66 -41.55 15.48
CA LEU A 74 -19.09 -42.20 16.72
C LEU A 74 -19.12 -43.72 16.58
N TRP A 75 -19.68 -44.24 15.49
CA TRP A 75 -19.69 -45.67 15.20
C TRP A 75 -18.28 -46.26 15.06
N ARG A 76 -17.37 -45.58 14.34
CA ARG A 76 -15.95 -45.99 14.23
C ARG A 76 -15.25 -45.97 15.59
N SER A 77 -15.53 -44.97 16.42
CA SER A 77 -14.96 -44.86 17.77
C SER A 77 -15.49 -45.95 18.70
N SER A 78 -16.78 -46.30 18.61
CA SER A 78 -17.40 -47.38 19.36
C SER A 78 -16.81 -48.74 18.98
N LYS A 79 -16.56 -48.99 17.68
CA LYS A 79 -15.92 -50.22 17.18
C LYS A 79 -14.44 -50.32 17.63
N GLN A 80 -13.77 -49.18 17.83
CA GLN A 80 -12.42 -49.12 18.42
C GLN A 80 -12.40 -49.39 19.92
N GLN A 81 -13.45 -49.01 20.66
CA GLN A 81 -13.57 -49.27 22.09
C GLN A 81 -13.85 -50.75 22.41
N SER A 82 -14.66 -51.43 21.59
CA SER A 82 -14.92 -52.87 21.75
C SER A 82 -13.73 -53.77 21.41
N ALA A 83 -12.67 -53.22 20.79
CA ALA A 83 -11.48 -53.95 20.35
C ALA A 83 -10.27 -53.83 21.31
N GLN A 84 -10.39 -53.11 22.44
CA GLN A 84 -9.28 -52.97 23.38
C GLN A 84 -9.20 -54.15 24.36
N GLU A 85 -8.21 -55.01 24.15
CA GLU A 85 -7.92 -56.15 25.02
C GLU A 85 -7.52 -55.70 26.43
N SER A 86 -8.06 -56.39 27.45
CA SER A 86 -7.72 -56.10 28.85
C SER A 86 -6.24 -56.38 29.13
N PRO A 87 -5.62 -55.70 30.12
CA PRO A 87 -4.24 -55.97 30.52
C PRO A 87 -3.97 -57.45 30.86
N ARG A 88 -4.95 -58.15 31.49
CA ARG A 88 -4.86 -59.59 31.76
C ARG A 88 -4.85 -60.42 30.48
N THR A 89 -5.70 -60.08 29.52
CA THR A 89 -5.79 -60.76 28.22
C THR A 89 -4.48 -60.63 27.45
N LYS A 90 -3.85 -59.45 27.47
CA LYS A 90 -2.54 -59.21 26.82
C LYS A 90 -1.42 -60.05 27.45
N VAL A 91 -1.33 -60.07 28.78
CA VAL A 91 -0.33 -60.89 29.48
C VAL A 91 -0.56 -62.38 29.21
N SER A 92 -1.82 -62.83 29.18
CA SER A 92 -2.14 -64.23 28.86
C SER A 92 -1.79 -64.61 27.42
N LYS A 93 -1.91 -63.68 26.45
CA LYS A 93 -1.45 -63.91 25.08
C LYS A 93 0.07 -63.94 24.98
N LEU A 94 0.77 -63.02 25.65
CA LEU A 94 2.23 -62.97 25.71
C LEU A 94 2.84 -64.26 26.30
N LEU A 95 2.15 -64.88 27.24
CA LEU A 95 2.58 -66.12 27.89
C LEU A 95 2.00 -67.38 27.22
N LYS A 96 1.34 -67.27 26.07
CA LYS A 96 0.76 -68.40 25.36
C LYS A 96 1.90 -69.22 24.74
N GLY A 97 2.02 -70.50 25.10
CA GLY A 97 3.05 -71.42 24.58
C GLY A 97 4.29 -71.60 25.47
N THR A 98 4.40 -70.89 26.60
CA THR A 98 5.49 -71.09 27.58
C THR A 98 5.03 -72.03 28.70
N LYS A 99 5.69 -73.19 28.87
CA LYS A 99 5.43 -74.12 29.98
C LYS A 99 6.12 -73.60 31.27
N ASN A 100 5.39 -73.67 32.39
CA ASN A 100 5.84 -73.34 33.76
C ASN A 100 6.39 -71.92 34.00
N VAL A 101 5.53 -70.90 33.85
CA VAL A 101 5.84 -69.51 34.25
C VAL A 101 5.47 -69.28 35.73
N SER A 102 6.45 -68.91 36.55
CA SER A 102 6.27 -68.58 37.97
C SER A 102 5.19 -67.50 38.21
N LYS A 103 4.41 -67.66 39.29
CA LYS A 103 3.36 -66.69 39.70
C LYS A 103 3.94 -65.27 39.86
N THR A 104 5.19 -65.16 40.31
CA THR A 104 5.88 -63.87 40.50
C THR A 104 6.11 -63.14 39.17
N VAL A 105 6.48 -63.87 38.12
CA VAL A 105 6.71 -63.32 36.78
C VAL A 105 5.39 -62.85 36.16
N LYS A 106 4.32 -63.65 36.29
CA LYS A 106 2.98 -63.25 35.85
C LYS A 106 2.51 -61.95 36.52
N LYS A 107 2.76 -61.81 37.82
CA LYS A 107 2.38 -60.61 38.59
C LYS A 107 3.18 -59.38 38.16
N LYS A 108 4.48 -59.51 37.90
CA LYS A 108 5.33 -58.40 37.41
C LYS A 108 4.93 -57.93 36.00
N LEU A 109 4.62 -58.86 35.08
CA LEU A 109 4.15 -58.53 33.73
C LEU A 109 2.75 -57.89 33.74
N LEU A 110 1.86 -58.36 34.62
CA LEU A 110 0.56 -57.72 34.80
C LEU A 110 0.69 -56.31 35.38
N PHE A 111 1.59 -56.11 36.34
CA PHE A 111 1.89 -54.80 36.91
C PHE A 111 2.43 -53.83 35.85
N SER A 112 3.34 -54.27 34.98
CA SER A 112 3.86 -53.42 33.90
C SER A 112 2.78 -53.00 32.91
N GLU A 113 1.88 -53.91 32.50
CA GLU A 113 0.79 -53.59 31.58
C GLU A 113 -0.26 -52.64 32.20
N LEU A 114 -0.53 -52.80 33.50
CA LEU A 114 -1.42 -51.90 34.24
C LEU A 114 -0.82 -50.49 34.34
N LEU A 115 0.46 -50.39 34.68
CA LEU A 115 1.18 -49.12 34.79
C LEU A 115 1.23 -48.40 33.44
N VAL A 116 1.52 -49.13 32.35
CA VAL A 116 1.47 -48.61 30.99
C VAL A 116 0.08 -48.07 30.63
N SER A 117 -0.99 -48.81 30.94
CA SER A 117 -2.37 -48.38 30.69
C SER A 117 -2.73 -47.10 31.44
N LYS A 118 -2.33 -47.01 32.72
CA LYS A 118 -2.57 -45.82 33.55
C LYS A 118 -1.77 -44.60 33.07
N ILE A 119 -0.50 -44.78 32.69
CA ILE A 119 0.33 -43.71 32.13
C ILE A 119 -0.29 -43.19 30.82
N LYS A 120 -0.75 -44.09 29.95
CA LYS A 120 -1.36 -43.72 28.66
C LYS A 120 -2.65 -42.91 28.86
N SER A 121 -3.54 -43.35 29.75
CA SER A 121 -4.78 -42.63 30.04
C SER A 121 -4.55 -41.28 30.71
N THR A 122 -3.58 -41.20 31.63
CA THR A 122 -3.19 -39.95 32.31
C THR A 122 -2.59 -38.97 31.30
N TYR A 123 -1.67 -39.42 30.44
CA TYR A 123 -1.07 -38.59 29.40
C TYR A 123 -2.09 -37.99 28.42
N ILE A 124 -3.11 -38.76 28.02
CA ILE A 124 -4.18 -38.26 27.14
C ILE A 124 -4.92 -37.08 27.80
N ARG A 125 -5.10 -37.12 29.12
CA ARG A 125 -5.85 -36.12 29.89
C ARG A 125 -4.98 -34.94 30.38
N SER A 126 -3.66 -35.09 30.40
CA SER A 126 -2.73 -34.11 30.97
C SER A 126 -2.47 -32.87 30.10
N ASN A 127 -2.19 -31.75 30.77
CA ASN A 127 -1.76 -30.49 30.13
C ASN A 127 -0.26 -30.51 29.75
N THR A 128 0.23 -29.42 29.13
CA THR A 128 1.61 -29.37 28.59
C THR A 128 2.70 -29.39 29.66
N ALA A 129 2.43 -28.93 30.89
CA ALA A 129 3.40 -28.91 31.98
C ALA A 129 3.52 -30.30 32.63
N GLU A 130 2.39 -30.95 32.93
CA GLU A 130 2.34 -32.33 33.45
C GLU A 130 3.02 -33.32 32.49
N LYS A 131 2.82 -33.14 31.19
CA LYS A 131 3.50 -33.93 30.14
C LYS A 131 5.03 -33.79 30.18
N ARG A 132 5.58 -32.65 30.65
CA ARG A 132 7.03 -32.45 30.80
C ARG A 132 7.59 -33.20 32.02
N ILE A 133 6.86 -33.20 33.12
CA ILE A 133 7.25 -33.93 34.35
C ILE A 133 7.28 -35.44 34.07
N LEU A 134 6.29 -35.96 33.34
CA LEU A 134 6.26 -37.37 32.93
C LEU A 134 7.47 -37.75 32.05
N LYS A 135 7.95 -36.80 31.23
CA LYS A 135 9.15 -36.96 30.40
C LYS A 135 10.43 -36.95 31.21
N SER A 136 10.59 -36.04 32.18
CA SER A 136 11.81 -35.97 32.99
C SER A 136 11.95 -37.23 33.85
N ALA A 137 10.86 -37.68 34.47
CA ALA A 137 10.81 -38.88 35.30
C ALA A 137 11.19 -40.18 34.57
N THR A 138 11.13 -40.19 33.23
CA THR A 138 11.41 -41.39 32.42
C THR A 138 12.69 -41.28 31.59
N SER A 139 13.34 -40.11 31.57
CA SER A 139 14.59 -39.87 30.86
C SER A 139 15.81 -40.33 31.68
N GLY A 140 16.82 -40.91 31.03
CA GLY A 140 18.04 -41.42 31.68
C GLY A 140 18.06 -42.95 31.77
N ILE A 141 17.25 -43.53 32.68
CA ILE A 141 17.23 -44.99 32.91
C ILE A 141 16.76 -45.75 31.66
N LEU A 142 15.69 -45.30 31.01
CA LEU A 142 15.18 -45.95 29.79
C LEU A 142 16.16 -45.85 28.60
N LYS A 143 17.02 -44.82 28.59
CA LYS A 143 18.07 -44.65 27.57
C LYS A 143 19.22 -45.62 27.83
N LYS A 144 19.63 -45.78 29.10
CA LYS A 144 20.67 -46.75 29.52
C LYS A 144 20.33 -48.18 29.11
N TYR A 145 19.07 -48.60 29.29
CA TYR A 145 18.62 -49.96 28.97
C TYR A 145 17.96 -50.11 27.58
N ARG A 146 18.11 -49.12 26.68
CA ARG A 146 17.59 -49.14 25.30
C ARG A 146 16.06 -49.31 25.16
N CYS A 147 15.29 -49.15 26.23
CA CYS A 147 13.83 -49.26 26.23
C CYS A 147 13.11 -47.96 25.81
N GLN A 148 13.84 -46.92 25.41
CA GLN A 148 13.27 -45.62 25.07
C GLN A 148 12.35 -45.67 23.84
N GLY A 149 12.65 -46.52 22.85
CA GLY A 149 11.78 -46.71 21.68
C GLY A 149 10.40 -47.29 22.05
N TYR A 150 10.37 -48.25 22.98
CA TYR A 150 9.14 -48.85 23.50
C TYR A 150 8.30 -47.83 24.28
N PHE A 151 8.92 -46.99 25.11
CA PHE A 151 8.20 -45.92 25.80
C PHE A 151 7.65 -44.84 24.84
N THR A 152 8.41 -44.53 23.78
CA THR A 152 8.02 -43.54 22.77
C THR A 152 6.82 -44.04 21.94
N SER A 153 6.74 -45.34 21.64
CA SER A 153 5.60 -45.93 20.93
C SER A 153 4.32 -45.94 21.77
N LEU A 154 4.44 -46.08 23.10
CA LEU A 154 3.30 -46.05 24.03
C LEU A 154 2.65 -44.67 24.15
N THR A 155 3.42 -43.60 23.94
CA THR A 155 3.00 -42.21 24.10
C THR A 155 2.79 -41.48 22.76
N SER A 156 2.72 -42.22 21.66
CA SER A 156 2.67 -41.90 20.21
C SER A 156 2.06 -40.57 19.70
N CYS A 157 2.45 -39.44 20.28
CA CYS A 157 2.25 -38.10 19.75
C CYS A 157 3.49 -37.22 19.96
N TRP A 158 4.68 -37.83 19.96
CA TRP A 158 5.98 -37.17 20.07
C TRP A 158 6.48 -36.56 18.75
N LYS A 159 5.57 -36.01 17.94
CA LYS A 159 5.91 -34.99 16.93
C LYS A 159 5.38 -33.62 17.36
N THR A 160 5.59 -33.25 18.61
CA THR A 160 5.50 -31.84 19.01
C THR A 160 6.89 -31.25 18.90
N ASN A 161 7.16 -30.67 17.72
CA ASN A 161 8.28 -29.75 17.52
C ASN A 161 8.37 -28.80 18.72
N LEU A 162 9.59 -28.65 19.26
CA LEU A 162 9.93 -27.74 20.35
C LEU A 162 9.22 -26.39 20.16
N SER A 163 8.29 -26.05 21.06
CA SER A 163 7.53 -24.79 21.01
C SER A 163 8.36 -23.58 21.46
N TYR A 164 9.43 -23.81 22.23
CA TYR A 164 10.24 -22.72 22.80
C TYR A 164 11.01 -21.94 21.72
N GLY A 165 11.75 -22.63 20.84
CA GLY A 165 12.44 -21.99 19.72
C GLY A 165 11.53 -21.48 18.59
N ARG A 166 10.26 -21.93 18.53
CA ARG A 166 9.31 -21.49 17.50
C ARG A 166 8.75 -20.10 17.79
N THR A 167 8.60 -19.75 19.07
CA THR A 167 8.05 -18.45 19.49
C THR A 167 9.09 -17.35 19.28
N GLU A 168 10.32 -17.55 19.74
CA GLU A 168 11.40 -16.58 19.54
C GLU A 168 11.74 -16.38 18.06
N ARG A 169 11.84 -17.48 17.29
CA ARG A 169 12.09 -17.40 15.84
C ARG A 169 10.94 -16.74 15.08
N LYS A 170 9.69 -16.94 15.52
CA LYS A 170 8.52 -16.26 14.96
C LYS A 170 8.58 -14.76 15.24
N THR A 171 8.92 -14.36 16.47
CA THR A 171 9.09 -12.95 16.84
C THR A 171 10.22 -12.29 16.04
N LYS A 172 11.39 -12.94 15.93
CA LYS A 172 12.51 -12.46 15.11
C LYS A 172 12.13 -12.33 13.63
N LEU A 173 11.38 -13.29 13.08
CA LEU A 173 10.89 -13.24 11.69
C LEU A 173 9.87 -12.13 11.46
N GLU A 174 9.00 -11.87 12.43
CA GLU A 174 8.01 -10.80 12.34
C GLU A 174 8.63 -9.41 12.47
N LYS A 175 9.66 -9.26 13.31
CA LYS A 175 10.51 -8.07 13.33
C LYS A 175 11.18 -7.88 11.96
N LEU A 176 11.84 -8.91 11.43
CA LEU A 176 12.47 -8.87 10.11
C LEU A 176 11.47 -8.50 9.00
N ARG A 177 10.25 -9.04 9.04
CA ARG A 177 9.19 -8.67 8.07
C ARG A 177 8.82 -7.19 8.19
N GLY A 178 8.75 -6.65 9.42
CA GLY A 178 8.55 -5.23 9.69
C GLY A 178 9.67 -4.38 9.09
N ASP A 179 10.92 -4.75 9.33
CA ASP A 179 12.09 -4.00 8.87
C ASP A 179 12.23 -4.04 7.34
N VAL A 180 12.03 -5.20 6.71
CA VAL A 180 11.99 -5.32 5.23
C VAL A 180 10.86 -4.48 4.64
N LYS A 181 9.69 -4.47 5.28
CA LYS A 181 8.56 -3.63 4.85
C LYS A 181 8.92 -2.16 4.94
N ALA A 182 9.40 -1.69 6.10
CA ALA A 182 9.78 -0.29 6.31
C ALA A 182 10.85 0.17 5.32
N PHE A 183 11.89 -0.66 5.11
CA PHE A 183 12.95 -0.38 4.16
C PHE A 183 12.43 -0.26 2.73
N LEU A 184 11.53 -1.15 2.29
CA LEU A 184 10.99 -1.13 0.93
C LEU A 184 9.88 -0.09 0.73
N GLU A 185 9.20 0.35 1.78
CA GLU A 185 8.21 1.43 1.72
C GLU A 185 8.84 2.83 1.70
N ASN A 186 10.13 2.93 1.98
CA ASN A 186 10.89 4.17 1.87
C ASN A 186 10.90 4.71 0.42
N ASP A 187 10.71 6.03 0.25
CA ASP A 187 10.62 6.68 -1.07
C ASP A 187 11.93 6.60 -1.88
N MET A 188 13.06 6.36 -1.23
CA MET A 188 14.35 6.12 -1.87
C MET A 188 14.41 4.73 -2.53
N THR A 189 13.77 3.72 -1.94
CA THR A 189 13.86 2.32 -2.40
C THR A 189 12.71 1.94 -3.33
N SER A 190 11.53 2.54 -3.13
CA SER A 190 10.39 2.41 -4.02
C SER A 190 9.63 3.72 -4.12
N ARG A 191 8.94 3.97 -5.23
CA ARG A 191 8.07 5.14 -5.42
C ARG A 191 6.61 4.75 -5.37
N LEU A 192 5.79 5.60 -4.79
CA LEU A 192 4.35 5.41 -4.77
C LEU A 192 3.73 5.77 -6.13
N THR A 193 2.76 4.98 -6.59
CA THR A 193 1.98 5.29 -7.80
C THR A 193 0.83 6.22 -7.45
N ALA A 194 0.53 7.20 -8.31
CA ALA A 194 -0.50 8.21 -8.05
C ALA A 194 -1.84 7.90 -8.76
N GLY A 195 -1.84 6.98 -9.72
CA GLY A 195 -3.00 6.70 -10.55
C GLY A 195 -4.12 6.00 -9.78
N LYS A 196 -5.37 6.42 -10.03
CA LYS A 196 -6.58 5.81 -9.47
C LYS A 196 -6.73 4.32 -9.80
N LYS A 197 -6.16 3.82 -10.90
CA LYS A 197 -6.26 2.40 -11.27
C LYS A 197 -5.05 1.59 -10.83
N GLU A 198 -4.01 2.24 -10.31
CA GLU A 198 -2.72 1.63 -9.98
C GLU A 198 -2.74 1.03 -8.56
N THR A 199 -3.67 0.10 -8.32
CA THR A 199 -3.86 -0.55 -7.02
C THR A 199 -3.91 -2.06 -7.15
N ILE A 200 -3.51 -2.76 -6.10
CA ILE A 200 -3.48 -4.21 -6.07
C ILE A 200 -4.18 -4.74 -4.83
N THR A 201 -5.00 -5.77 -5.04
CA THR A 201 -5.77 -6.42 -3.97
C THR A 201 -5.24 -7.83 -3.78
N ARG A 202 -4.87 -8.18 -2.56
CA ARG A 202 -4.52 -9.56 -2.18
C ARG A 202 -4.99 -9.79 -0.75
N ASN A 203 -5.51 -10.97 -0.45
CA ASN A 203 -6.02 -11.33 0.89
C ASN A 203 -7.04 -10.33 1.46
N ARG A 204 -7.97 -9.84 0.62
CA ARG A 204 -8.98 -8.81 0.97
C ARG A 204 -8.39 -7.45 1.39
N GLN A 205 -7.08 -7.25 1.26
CA GLN A 205 -6.44 -5.97 1.49
C GLN A 205 -6.15 -5.30 0.14
N LYS A 206 -6.70 -4.10 -0.08
CA LYS A 206 -6.46 -3.28 -1.28
C LYS A 206 -5.46 -2.18 -0.95
N CYS A 207 -4.32 -2.18 -1.63
CA CYS A 207 -3.24 -1.21 -1.41
C CYS A 207 -2.95 -0.42 -2.68
N GLN A 208 -2.51 0.84 -2.51
CA GLN A 208 -1.90 1.61 -3.60
C GLN A 208 -0.58 0.93 -3.99
N MET A 209 -0.31 0.81 -5.29
CA MET A 209 0.93 0.19 -5.74
C MET A 209 2.14 1.07 -5.40
N ARG A 210 3.26 0.42 -5.12
CA ARG A 210 4.59 1.02 -5.09
C ARG A 210 5.46 0.32 -6.11
N LEU A 211 6.29 1.06 -6.82
CA LEU A 211 7.23 0.51 -7.81
C LEU A 211 8.64 0.63 -7.28
N LEU A 212 9.40 -0.46 -7.31
CA LEU A 212 10.81 -0.43 -6.91
C LEU A 212 11.61 0.55 -7.80
N ASN A 213 12.53 1.28 -7.18
CA ASN A 213 13.42 2.21 -7.87
C ASN A 213 14.70 1.53 -8.40
N ASP A 214 15.01 0.33 -7.91
CA ASP A 214 16.19 -0.45 -8.26
C ASP A 214 15.86 -1.95 -8.28
N SER A 215 16.77 -2.78 -8.78
CA SER A 215 16.66 -4.23 -8.75
C SER A 215 16.61 -4.76 -7.31
N LEU A 216 15.85 -5.83 -7.07
CA LEU A 216 15.78 -6.47 -5.75
C LEU A 216 17.17 -6.91 -5.25
N LYS A 217 18.07 -7.29 -6.16
CA LYS A 217 19.45 -7.70 -5.83
C LYS A 217 20.27 -6.52 -5.30
N SER A 218 20.16 -5.35 -5.92
CA SER A 218 20.79 -4.11 -5.43
C SER A 218 20.19 -3.66 -4.10
N LEU A 219 18.85 -3.69 -4.00
CA LEU A 219 18.14 -3.32 -2.78
C LEU A 219 18.44 -4.25 -1.60
N HIS A 220 18.63 -5.55 -1.83
CA HIS A 220 19.07 -6.49 -0.80
C HIS A 220 20.46 -6.14 -0.26
N LYS A 221 21.42 -5.78 -1.12
CA LYS A 221 22.74 -5.29 -0.69
C LYS A 221 22.62 -4.02 0.15
N LYS A 222 21.77 -3.07 -0.27
CA LYS A 222 21.50 -1.83 0.49
C LYS A 222 20.82 -2.12 1.83
N PHE A 223 19.91 -3.08 1.87
CA PHE A 223 19.24 -3.52 3.11
C PHE A 223 20.26 -4.10 4.11
N LEU A 224 21.12 -5.01 3.66
CA LEU A 224 22.17 -5.58 4.52
C LEU A 224 23.18 -4.52 5.00
N ALA A 225 23.44 -3.48 4.21
CA ALA A 225 24.27 -2.35 4.63
C ALA A 225 23.57 -1.47 5.67
N ALA A 226 22.26 -1.25 5.54
CA ALA A 226 21.47 -0.46 6.48
C ALA A 226 21.14 -1.22 7.78
N TYR A 227 21.07 -2.55 7.73
CA TYR A 227 20.78 -3.42 8.87
C TYR A 227 21.88 -4.49 9.03
N PRO A 228 23.07 -4.14 9.55
CA PRO A 228 24.19 -5.08 9.70
C PRO A 228 23.87 -6.32 10.55
N CYS A 229 22.92 -6.20 11.50
CA CYS A 229 22.45 -7.31 12.34
C CYS A 229 21.86 -8.49 11.53
N TYR A 230 21.43 -8.25 10.28
CA TYR A 230 20.90 -9.26 9.37
C TYR A 230 21.93 -9.80 8.38
N LYS A 231 23.16 -9.29 8.42
CA LYS A 231 24.28 -9.75 7.58
C LYS A 231 25.05 -10.87 8.26
N ASP A 232 25.53 -10.61 9.48
CA ASP A 232 26.46 -11.49 10.21
C ASP A 232 25.93 -11.90 11.60
N GLY A 233 24.62 -11.77 11.85
CA GLY A 233 23.97 -12.12 13.13
C GLY A 233 23.21 -13.45 13.13
N ASP A 234 22.55 -13.77 14.26
CA ASP A 234 21.74 -14.98 14.49
C ASP A 234 20.70 -15.29 13.39
N LEU A 235 20.20 -14.25 12.71
CA LEU A 235 19.23 -14.38 11.63
C LEU A 235 19.78 -13.70 10.37
N THR A 236 20.64 -14.41 9.64
CA THR A 236 21.17 -13.94 8.36
C THR A 236 20.07 -13.93 7.29
N VAL A 237 19.96 -12.81 6.57
CA VAL A 237 18.90 -12.61 5.57
C VAL A 237 19.44 -12.87 4.18
N SER A 238 19.10 -14.04 3.65
CA SER A 238 19.40 -14.40 2.27
C SER A 238 18.54 -13.62 1.27
N TYR A 239 19.06 -13.46 0.05
CA TYR A 239 18.33 -12.80 -1.05
C TYR A 239 16.94 -13.41 -1.31
N PRO A 240 16.76 -14.76 -1.34
CA PRO A 240 15.44 -15.37 -1.50
C PRO A 240 14.48 -15.02 -0.36
N LEU A 241 14.95 -15.01 0.89
CA LEU A 241 14.14 -14.66 2.04
C LEU A 241 13.67 -13.20 1.96
N PHE A 242 14.59 -12.28 1.62
CA PHE A 242 14.27 -10.87 1.38
C PHE A 242 13.19 -10.70 0.31
N CYS A 243 13.33 -11.40 -0.83
CA CYS A 243 12.34 -11.37 -1.91
C CYS A 243 10.97 -11.89 -1.47
N LYS A 244 10.94 -12.92 -0.61
CA LYS A 244 9.71 -13.53 -0.09
C LYS A 244 9.00 -12.63 0.93
N LEU A 245 9.75 -11.86 1.70
CA LEU A 245 9.23 -10.94 2.71
C LEU A 245 8.73 -9.61 2.12
N ARG A 246 9.05 -9.32 0.86
CA ARG A 246 8.54 -8.15 0.15
C ARG A 246 7.00 -8.07 0.21
N PRO A 247 6.42 -6.93 0.64
CA PRO A 247 4.99 -6.70 0.59
C PRO A 247 4.41 -6.81 -0.82
N PHE A 248 3.20 -7.39 -0.97
CA PHE A 248 2.63 -7.69 -2.28
C PHE A 248 2.29 -6.44 -3.11
N TRP A 249 2.15 -5.27 -2.47
CA TRP A 249 1.88 -3.99 -3.13
C TRP A 249 3.13 -3.27 -3.63
N ILE A 250 4.33 -3.78 -3.30
CA ILE A 250 5.60 -3.27 -3.81
C ILE A 250 6.03 -4.15 -5.00
N LEU A 251 5.86 -3.60 -6.20
CA LEU A 251 5.96 -4.31 -7.46
C LEU A 251 7.23 -3.93 -8.22
N LEU A 252 7.65 -4.85 -9.10
CA LEU A 252 8.66 -4.53 -10.10
C LEU A 252 8.03 -3.61 -11.17
N PRO A 253 8.75 -2.59 -11.65
CA PRO A 253 8.30 -1.81 -12.80
C PRO A 253 8.04 -2.73 -14.00
N LYS A 254 6.86 -2.62 -14.62
CA LYS A 254 6.49 -3.30 -15.88
C LYS A 254 6.21 -2.23 -16.94
N ALA A 255 6.22 -2.60 -18.22
CA ALA A 255 5.92 -1.68 -19.32
C ALA A 255 4.54 -1.00 -19.20
N ILE A 256 3.54 -1.70 -18.62
CA ILE A 256 2.22 -1.14 -18.28
C ILE A 256 2.27 -0.07 -17.18
N TYR A 257 3.33 -0.05 -16.36
CA TYR A 257 3.59 0.93 -15.31
C TYR A 257 4.63 1.94 -15.82
N ARG A 258 4.36 2.52 -17.00
CA ARG A 258 5.23 3.53 -17.62
C ARG A 258 5.63 4.56 -16.57
N GLN A 259 6.87 5.03 -16.66
CA GLN A 259 7.41 6.01 -15.74
C GLN A 259 6.72 7.37 -15.95
N THR A 260 5.62 7.59 -15.23
CA THR A 260 4.90 8.87 -15.17
C THR A 260 5.46 9.72 -14.03
N CYS A 261 5.44 11.05 -14.20
CA CYS A 261 5.91 12.04 -13.20
C CYS A 261 7.39 11.89 -12.79
N LEU A 262 8.30 11.72 -13.75
CA LEU A 262 9.73 11.69 -13.49
C LEU A 262 10.28 13.10 -13.14
N CYS A 263 11.29 13.14 -12.27
CA CYS A 263 12.03 14.37 -12.02
C CYS A 263 12.85 14.78 -13.26
N LYS A 264 12.61 15.99 -13.78
CA LYS A 264 13.27 16.54 -14.97
C LYS A 264 14.80 16.54 -14.85
N ILE A 265 15.35 16.85 -13.67
CA ILE A 265 16.79 16.92 -13.44
C ILE A 265 17.42 15.52 -13.47
N HIS A 266 16.85 14.56 -12.74
CA HIS A 266 17.30 13.17 -12.77
C HIS A 266 17.18 12.55 -14.16
N THR A 267 16.08 12.81 -14.86
CA THR A 267 15.89 12.31 -16.23
C THR A 267 16.85 12.95 -17.22
N LYS A 268 17.12 14.26 -17.11
CA LYS A 268 18.15 14.94 -17.91
C LYS A 268 19.50 14.26 -17.72
N MET A 269 19.92 14.06 -16.47
CA MET A 269 21.22 13.45 -16.19
C MET A 269 21.28 11.99 -16.66
N ALA A 270 20.20 11.22 -16.47
CA ALA A 270 20.11 9.85 -16.96
C ALA A 270 20.26 9.76 -18.49
N PHE A 271 19.67 10.69 -19.25
CA PHE A 271 19.85 10.72 -20.70
C PHE A 271 21.28 11.06 -21.10
N LEU A 272 21.91 12.05 -20.47
CA LEU A 272 23.30 12.42 -20.75
C LEU A 272 24.25 11.24 -20.48
N VAL A 273 24.17 10.64 -19.28
CA VAL A 273 25.00 9.49 -18.89
C VAL A 273 24.77 8.29 -19.81
N ARG A 274 23.51 7.98 -20.14
CA ARG A 274 23.17 6.90 -21.06
C ARG A 274 23.79 7.11 -22.43
N SER A 275 23.68 8.31 -22.99
CA SER A 275 24.26 8.62 -24.30
C SER A 275 25.79 8.56 -24.28
N MET A 276 26.44 9.11 -23.26
CA MET A 276 27.90 8.98 -23.08
C MET A 276 28.35 7.52 -22.98
N LYS A 277 27.57 6.67 -22.29
CA LYS A 277 27.85 5.23 -22.19
C LYS A 277 27.71 4.50 -23.52
N ILE A 278 26.62 4.74 -24.25
CA ILE A 278 26.38 4.13 -25.58
C ILE A 278 27.47 4.55 -26.56
N SER A 279 27.87 5.83 -26.53
CA SER A 279 28.97 6.38 -27.33
C SER A 279 30.37 5.99 -26.83
N LYS A 280 30.46 5.08 -25.84
CA LYS A 280 31.70 4.56 -25.24
C LYS A 280 32.63 5.65 -24.69
N MET A 281 32.08 6.78 -24.25
CA MET A 281 32.86 7.88 -23.64
C MET A 281 33.18 7.62 -22.17
N ILE A 282 32.33 6.88 -21.46
CA ILE A 282 32.48 6.57 -20.02
C ILE A 282 32.17 5.10 -19.72
N LYS A 283 32.67 4.59 -18.59
CA LYS A 283 32.39 3.22 -18.13
C LYS A 283 31.05 3.10 -17.42
N GLN A 284 30.62 4.15 -16.73
CA GLN A 284 29.44 4.20 -15.87
C GLN A 284 28.15 4.22 -16.71
N SER A 285 27.12 3.52 -16.24
CA SER A 285 25.84 3.37 -16.95
C SER A 285 24.70 4.16 -16.31
N THR A 286 24.86 4.60 -15.06
CA THR A 286 23.83 5.30 -14.30
C THR A 286 24.37 6.58 -13.66
N PRO A 287 23.53 7.62 -13.44
CA PRO A 287 23.95 8.82 -12.72
C PRO A 287 24.51 8.52 -11.32
N GLN A 288 23.99 7.50 -10.63
CA GLN A 288 24.50 7.08 -9.32
C GLN A 288 25.90 6.49 -9.40
N GLU A 289 26.23 5.71 -10.44
CA GLU A 289 27.60 5.22 -10.66
C GLU A 289 28.57 6.37 -10.96
N VAL A 290 28.12 7.38 -11.71
CA VAL A 290 28.91 8.58 -11.96
C VAL A 290 29.23 9.31 -10.65
N ILE A 291 28.22 9.56 -9.81
CA ILE A 291 28.42 10.16 -8.48
C ILE A 291 29.43 9.35 -7.66
N LYS A 292 29.27 8.02 -7.61
CA LYS A 292 30.20 7.14 -6.88
C LYS A 292 31.63 7.20 -7.40
N SER A 293 31.82 7.44 -8.70
CA SER A 293 33.17 7.53 -9.28
C SER A 293 33.88 8.85 -8.99
N ILE A 294 33.14 9.92 -8.67
CA ILE A 294 33.69 11.26 -8.43
C ILE A 294 33.65 11.68 -6.95
N CYS A 295 33.07 10.86 -6.08
CA CYS A 295 32.97 11.08 -4.63
C CYS A 295 33.83 10.05 -3.87
N CYS A 296 34.12 10.31 -2.60
CA CYS A 296 34.81 9.35 -1.74
C CYS A 296 33.98 8.08 -1.50
N THR A 297 34.65 6.97 -1.16
CA THR A 297 34.01 5.67 -0.89
C THR A 297 32.97 5.76 0.22
N ASN A 298 33.28 6.50 1.29
CA ASN A 298 32.31 6.90 2.30
C ASN A 298 31.77 8.30 1.96
N MET A 299 30.74 8.35 1.13
CA MET A 299 30.20 9.59 0.59
C MET A 299 29.49 10.41 1.70
N LYS A 300 30.05 11.57 2.03
CA LYS A 300 29.45 12.58 2.92
C LYS A 300 28.69 13.64 2.11
N GLU A 301 27.90 14.49 2.76
CA GLU A 301 27.22 15.61 2.12
C GLU A 301 28.23 16.56 1.42
N GLU A 302 29.35 16.87 2.08
CA GLU A 302 30.48 17.65 1.53
C GLU A 302 31.02 17.12 0.20
N CYS A 303 30.97 15.80 -0.04
CA CYS A 303 31.40 15.20 -1.30
C CYS A 303 30.48 15.60 -2.45
N LEU A 304 29.18 15.63 -2.19
CA LEU A 304 28.17 16.03 -3.15
C LEU A 304 28.14 17.56 -3.34
N GLU A 305 28.48 18.33 -2.31
CA GLU A 305 28.58 19.80 -2.36
C GLU A 305 29.84 20.27 -3.09
N ARG A 306 30.78 19.36 -3.35
CA ARG A 306 32.10 19.63 -3.95
C ARG A 306 33.01 20.49 -3.06
N THR A 307 32.75 20.50 -1.76
CA THR A 307 33.57 21.16 -0.73
C THR A 307 34.58 20.20 -0.08
N CYS A 308 34.40 18.88 -0.24
CA CYS A 308 35.33 17.87 0.27
C CYS A 308 36.74 17.98 -0.33
N GLN A 309 37.74 18.11 0.54
CA GLN A 309 39.16 18.28 0.16
C GLN A 309 39.73 17.10 -0.67
N GLU A 310 39.20 15.89 -0.45
CA GLU A 310 39.70 14.67 -1.12
C GLU A 310 39.12 14.44 -2.53
N CYS A 311 37.93 14.98 -2.81
CA CYS A 311 37.21 14.68 -4.06
C CYS A 311 36.70 15.89 -4.85
N ASN A 312 36.83 17.12 -4.34
CA ASN A 312 36.36 18.34 -5.01
C ASN A 312 36.90 18.52 -6.45
N LYS A 313 38.13 18.06 -6.71
CA LYS A 313 38.79 18.12 -8.03
C LYS A 313 38.56 16.87 -8.89
N LYS A 314 37.95 15.80 -8.36
CA LYS A 314 37.73 14.56 -9.12
C LYS A 314 36.64 14.75 -10.16
N ILE A 315 36.99 14.54 -11.43
CA ILE A 315 36.04 14.55 -12.55
C ILE A 315 35.83 13.13 -13.08
N VAL A 316 34.76 12.92 -13.86
CA VAL A 316 34.49 11.61 -14.44
C VAL A 316 35.60 11.24 -15.43
N THR A 317 36.16 10.04 -15.29
CA THR A 317 37.18 9.55 -16.23
C THR A 317 36.54 9.21 -17.58
N THR A 318 37.01 9.86 -18.64
CA THR A 318 36.61 9.56 -20.01
C THR A 318 37.51 8.50 -20.64
N LEU A 319 36.94 7.67 -21.49
CA LEU A 319 37.68 6.79 -22.42
C LEU A 319 38.12 7.61 -23.63
N TYR A 320 39.04 7.08 -24.44
CA TYR A 320 39.41 7.71 -25.71
C TYR A 320 38.20 7.79 -26.66
N TYR A 321 37.91 8.98 -27.17
CA TYR A 321 36.87 9.20 -28.17
C TYR A 321 37.24 10.37 -29.10
N ASP A 322 36.83 10.28 -30.36
CA ASP A 322 36.89 11.41 -31.28
C ASP A 322 35.86 12.50 -30.88
N PRO A 323 36.30 13.74 -30.54
CA PRO A 323 35.42 14.82 -30.09
C PRO A 323 34.35 15.24 -31.11
N GLN A 324 34.63 15.13 -32.41
CA GLN A 324 33.77 15.64 -33.48
C GLN A 324 32.69 14.65 -33.92
N THR A 325 32.78 13.39 -33.50
CA THR A 325 31.77 12.39 -33.82
C THR A 325 30.38 12.88 -33.40
N LYS A 326 29.43 12.92 -34.35
CA LYS A 326 28.04 13.28 -34.07
C LYS A 326 27.32 12.15 -33.36
N ILE A 327 26.49 12.53 -32.39
CA ILE A 327 25.68 11.61 -31.60
C ILE A 327 24.28 12.17 -31.41
N LYS A 328 23.32 11.27 -31.27
CA LYS A 328 21.92 11.62 -31.02
C LYS A 328 21.56 11.25 -29.59
N PHE A 329 20.94 12.17 -28.86
CA PHE A 329 20.40 11.91 -27.54
C PHE A 329 19.04 12.56 -27.32
N GLU A 330 18.30 12.02 -26.36
CA GLU A 330 16.97 12.49 -26.06
C GLU A 330 16.98 13.47 -24.88
N ARG A 331 16.12 14.49 -24.93
CA ARG A 331 15.88 15.39 -23.78
C ARG A 331 14.45 15.89 -23.74
N TRP A 332 14.01 16.31 -22.56
CA TRP A 332 12.74 17.01 -22.39
C TRP A 332 12.91 18.51 -22.61
N VAL A 333 12.09 19.09 -23.48
CA VAL A 333 12.08 20.53 -23.80
C VAL A 333 10.66 21.07 -23.68
N THR A 334 10.52 22.25 -23.09
CA THR A 334 9.25 22.97 -23.04
C THR A 334 9.19 23.89 -24.25
N LYS A 335 8.25 23.64 -25.17
CA LYS A 335 8.00 24.45 -26.36
C LYS A 335 6.72 25.27 -26.16
N LYS A 336 6.73 26.53 -26.59
CA LYS A 336 5.51 27.33 -26.73
C LYS A 336 4.82 26.87 -28.02
N VAL A 337 3.58 26.42 -27.92
CA VAL A 337 2.74 25.94 -29.02
C VAL A 337 1.50 26.80 -29.08
N LYS A 338 1.17 27.34 -30.25
CA LYS A 338 -0.11 28.00 -30.46
C LYS A 338 -1.21 26.94 -30.47
N VAL A 339 -2.20 27.07 -29.60
CA VAL A 339 -3.36 26.20 -29.55
C VAL A 339 -4.59 27.08 -29.78
N ILE A 340 -5.39 26.73 -30.78
CA ILE A 340 -6.67 27.40 -31.02
C ILE A 340 -7.66 26.81 -30.02
N ILE A 341 -8.12 27.63 -29.08
CA ILE A 341 -9.14 27.26 -28.10
C ILE A 341 -10.34 28.16 -28.37
N HIS A 342 -11.44 27.58 -28.84
CA HIS A 342 -12.68 28.31 -29.17
C HIS A 342 -12.44 29.44 -30.19
N GLY A 343 -11.70 29.16 -31.27
CA GLY A 343 -11.39 30.14 -32.32
C GLY A 343 -10.30 31.16 -31.97
N ASN A 344 -9.87 31.25 -30.70
CA ASN A 344 -8.83 32.18 -30.27
C ASN A 344 -7.45 31.50 -30.16
N GLU A 345 -6.43 32.12 -30.73
CA GLU A 345 -5.04 31.69 -30.55
C GLU A 345 -4.58 31.93 -29.11
N LYS A 346 -4.32 30.84 -28.37
CA LYS A 346 -3.64 30.91 -27.07
C LYS A 346 -2.27 30.24 -27.15
N ILE A 347 -1.26 30.90 -26.60
CA ILE A 347 0.07 30.31 -26.45
C ILE A 347 0.04 29.36 -25.27
N SER A 348 0.14 28.06 -25.54
CA SER A 348 0.23 27.02 -24.52
C SER A 348 1.66 26.48 -24.43
N GLN A 349 2.13 26.16 -23.23
CA GLN A 349 3.44 25.54 -23.05
C GLN A 349 3.29 24.02 -23.02
N LYS A 350 3.95 23.32 -23.96
CA LYS A 350 3.95 21.87 -24.03
C LYS A 350 5.35 21.33 -23.77
N THR A 351 5.48 20.44 -22.80
CA THR A 351 6.74 19.72 -22.56
C THR A 351 6.76 18.45 -23.41
N VAL A 352 7.74 18.36 -24.31
CA VAL A 352 7.89 17.28 -25.28
C VAL A 352 9.28 16.66 -25.19
N LYS A 353 9.35 15.36 -25.47
CA LYS A 353 10.62 14.66 -25.61
C LYS A 353 11.11 14.85 -27.04
N VAL A 354 12.35 15.31 -27.21
CA VAL A 354 12.96 15.55 -28.52
C VAL A 354 14.31 14.84 -28.59
N THR A 355 14.65 14.36 -29.78
CA THR A 355 15.99 13.87 -30.11
C THR A 355 16.80 15.04 -30.65
N VAL A 356 18.00 15.24 -30.11
CA VAL A 356 18.94 16.28 -30.52
C VAL A 356 20.20 15.61 -31.01
N GLU A 357 20.77 16.17 -32.07
CA GLU A 357 22.08 15.79 -32.60
C GLU A 357 23.12 16.83 -32.17
N CYS A 358 24.26 16.36 -31.65
CA CYS A 358 25.37 17.20 -31.20
C CYS A 358 26.68 16.42 -31.31
N SER A 359 27.83 17.08 -31.21
CA SER A 359 29.12 16.39 -31.13
C SER A 359 29.33 15.74 -29.74
N LYS A 360 30.23 14.75 -29.66
CA LYS A 360 30.63 14.16 -28.36
C LYS A 360 31.20 15.22 -27.41
N GLN A 361 31.94 16.20 -27.94
CA GLN A 361 32.49 17.30 -27.14
C GLN A 361 31.39 18.19 -26.54
N GLU A 362 30.38 18.55 -27.33
CA GLU A 362 29.24 19.34 -26.87
C GLU A 362 28.43 18.59 -25.81
N LEU A 363 28.21 17.28 -26.00
CA LEU A 363 27.53 16.46 -25.00
C LEU A 363 28.30 16.46 -23.67
N PHE A 364 29.62 16.33 -23.72
CA PHE A 364 30.45 16.34 -22.52
C PHE A 364 30.42 17.70 -21.81
N LYS A 365 30.47 18.81 -22.56
CA LYS A 365 30.32 20.17 -22.03
C LYS A 365 28.96 20.35 -21.34
N GLU A 366 27.86 19.91 -21.98
CA GLU A 366 26.52 19.95 -21.39
C GLU A 366 26.37 19.07 -20.13
N PHE A 367 27.05 17.91 -20.12
CA PHE A 367 27.15 17.06 -18.94
C PHE A 367 27.85 17.80 -17.79
N LEU A 368 29.06 18.30 -17.99
CA LEU A 368 29.81 19.03 -16.97
C LEU A 368 29.05 20.25 -16.46
N LYS A 369 28.42 21.02 -17.37
CA LYS A 369 27.56 22.16 -17.01
C LYS A 369 26.36 21.76 -16.15
N SER A 370 25.80 20.57 -16.37
CA SER A 370 24.62 20.08 -15.63
C SER A 370 24.97 19.41 -14.29
N MET A 371 26.23 19.02 -14.09
CA MET A 371 26.67 18.27 -12.90
C MET A 371 26.48 19.02 -11.59
N PRO A 372 26.89 20.29 -11.43
CA PRO A 372 26.70 21.02 -10.17
C PRO A 372 25.23 21.08 -9.73
N THR A 373 24.33 21.45 -10.64
CA THR A 373 22.89 21.50 -10.36
C THR A 373 22.32 20.13 -10.01
N PHE A 374 22.78 19.07 -10.69
CA PHE A 374 22.35 17.71 -10.39
C PHE A 374 22.84 17.23 -9.02
N MET A 375 24.09 17.49 -8.66
CA MET A 375 24.64 17.08 -7.36
C MET A 375 23.95 17.81 -6.21
N GLN A 376 23.76 19.13 -6.31
CA GLN A 376 22.97 19.89 -5.34
C GLN A 376 21.55 19.34 -5.20
N HIS A 377 20.90 19.03 -6.32
CA HIS A 377 19.57 18.44 -6.30
C HIS A 377 19.55 17.08 -5.57
N VAL A 378 20.55 16.23 -5.77
CA VAL A 378 20.68 14.94 -5.06
C VAL A 378 20.90 15.15 -3.56
N ILE A 379 21.70 16.14 -3.16
CA ILE A 379 21.89 16.52 -1.74
C ILE A 379 20.56 16.90 -1.13
N ASN A 380 19.85 17.85 -1.74
CA ASN A 380 18.58 18.35 -1.22
C ASN A 380 17.58 17.20 -1.03
N VAL A 381 17.43 16.32 -2.02
CA VAL A 381 16.56 15.13 -1.91
C VAL A 381 16.95 14.25 -0.74
N ASN A 382 18.24 13.89 -0.63
CA ASN A 382 18.71 13.00 0.41
C ASN A 382 18.55 13.61 1.80
N HIS A 383 19.01 14.86 1.96
CA HIS A 383 19.00 15.59 3.22
C HIS A 383 17.57 15.82 3.72
N GLN A 384 16.69 16.38 2.88
CA GLN A 384 15.29 16.64 3.24
C GLN A 384 14.57 15.34 3.62
N HIS A 385 14.79 14.26 2.88
CA HIS A 385 14.20 12.97 3.20
C HIS A 385 14.69 12.43 4.56
N GLN A 386 15.99 12.55 4.84
CA GLN A 386 16.56 12.15 6.13
C GLN A 386 16.00 12.98 7.30
N ILE A 387 15.93 14.30 7.15
CA ILE A 387 15.40 15.20 8.19
C ILE A 387 13.93 14.89 8.49
N ILE A 388 13.09 14.73 7.47
CA ILE A 388 11.67 14.41 7.66
C ILE A 388 11.48 13.04 8.32
N ASN A 389 12.30 12.04 7.98
CA ASN A 389 12.22 10.74 8.64
C ASN A 389 12.64 10.84 10.12
N LYS A 390 13.72 11.57 10.42
CA LYS A 390 14.13 11.84 11.81
C LYS A 390 13.03 12.54 12.61
N ILE A 391 12.34 13.51 12.02
CA ILE A 391 11.19 14.19 12.66
C ILE A 391 10.06 13.19 12.94
N LYS A 392 9.70 12.35 11.96
CA LYS A 392 8.64 11.33 12.14
C LYS A 392 8.99 10.31 13.23
N GLU A 393 10.25 9.90 13.32
CA GLU A 393 10.73 8.91 14.29
C GLU A 393 10.82 9.48 15.72
N ASN A 394 11.13 10.76 15.87
CA ASN A 394 11.40 11.40 17.16
C ASN A 394 10.33 12.42 17.60
N LEU A 395 9.14 12.36 17.00
CA LEU A 395 8.06 13.32 17.22
C LEU A 395 7.61 13.31 18.71
N GLN A 396 7.64 14.45 19.39
CA GLN A 396 7.24 14.50 20.81
C GLN A 396 5.71 14.58 20.98
N LYS A 397 5.21 14.43 22.22
CA LYS A 397 3.76 14.47 22.53
C LYS A 397 3.09 15.81 22.19
N LYS A 398 3.86 16.90 22.24
CA LYS A 398 3.43 18.28 21.95
C LYS A 398 3.84 18.74 20.55
N GLU A 399 4.22 17.80 19.69
CA GLU A 399 4.65 18.09 18.32
C GLU A 399 3.73 17.38 17.33
N ALA A 400 3.56 18.00 16.17
CA ALA A 400 2.81 17.44 15.07
C ALA A 400 3.56 17.64 13.75
N LEU A 401 3.48 16.66 12.85
CA LEU A 401 3.88 16.81 11.46
C LEU A 401 2.67 16.67 10.55
N LEU A 402 2.35 17.74 9.82
CA LEU A 402 1.29 17.78 8.83
C LEU A 402 1.88 17.75 7.42
N HIS A 403 1.72 16.62 6.73
CA HIS A 403 2.12 16.47 5.33
C HIS A 403 0.95 16.79 4.41
N ILE A 404 1.10 17.74 3.49
CA ILE A 404 0.02 18.24 2.64
C ILE A 404 0.39 18.23 1.15
N ASP A 405 -0.60 17.99 0.29
CA ASP A 405 -0.47 18.18 -1.15
C ASP A 405 -1.85 18.43 -1.80
N PHE A 406 -1.86 18.95 -3.02
CA PHE A 406 -3.03 18.91 -3.87
C PHE A 406 -3.05 17.61 -4.66
N SER A 407 -4.15 16.88 -4.58
CA SER A 407 -4.42 15.81 -5.54
C SER A 407 -4.93 16.42 -6.84
N GLU A 408 -4.71 15.76 -7.98
CA GLU A 408 -5.30 16.20 -9.27
C GLU A 408 -6.81 16.49 -9.13
N ASN A 409 -7.36 17.43 -9.87
CA ASN A 409 -8.78 17.73 -9.77
C ASN A 409 -9.62 16.46 -10.06
N PHE A 410 -10.68 16.25 -9.28
CA PHE A 410 -11.62 15.17 -9.52
C PHE A 410 -12.65 15.63 -10.54
N ASN A 411 -12.69 14.97 -11.69
CA ASN A 411 -13.77 15.14 -12.66
C ASN A 411 -15.03 14.45 -12.11
N CYS A 412 -16.06 15.24 -11.81
CA CYS A 412 -17.38 14.72 -11.51
C CYS A 412 -17.95 14.02 -12.75
N LYS A 413 -18.63 12.90 -12.51
CA LYS A 413 -19.25 12.09 -13.54
C LYS A 413 -20.65 11.70 -13.11
N TYR A 414 -21.55 11.58 -14.06
CA TYR A 414 -22.86 10.98 -13.83
C TYR A 414 -22.73 9.45 -13.84
N ALA A 415 -23.64 8.78 -13.16
CA ALA A 415 -23.74 7.32 -13.24
C ALA A 415 -24.09 6.86 -14.67
N GLU A 416 -24.89 7.66 -15.37
CA GLU A 416 -25.26 7.48 -16.77
C GLU A 416 -24.98 8.80 -17.51
N GLU A 417 -24.08 8.78 -18.50
CA GLU A 417 -23.69 9.95 -19.29
C GLU A 417 -24.07 9.75 -20.75
N ILE A 418 -24.76 10.74 -21.35
CA ILE A 418 -24.89 10.82 -22.80
C ILE A 418 -23.52 11.04 -23.46
N GLN A 419 -23.36 10.62 -24.72
CA GLN A 419 -22.07 10.68 -25.42
C GLN A 419 -21.47 12.10 -25.45
N SER A 420 -22.30 13.14 -25.66
CA SER A 420 -21.86 14.53 -25.67
C SER A 420 -21.27 14.98 -24.33
N THR A 421 -21.81 14.51 -23.21
CA THR A 421 -21.23 14.74 -21.86
C THR A 421 -20.00 13.88 -21.63
N HIS A 422 -19.95 12.65 -22.16
CA HIS A 422 -18.81 11.76 -22.00
C HIS A 422 -17.54 12.28 -22.68
N PHE A 423 -17.69 12.77 -23.92
CA PHE A 423 -16.62 13.30 -24.76
C PHE A 423 -16.46 14.83 -24.68
N GLY A 424 -17.41 15.52 -24.04
CA GLY A 424 -17.37 16.97 -23.82
C GLY A 424 -16.27 17.40 -22.84
N SER A 425 -15.67 18.56 -23.10
CA SER A 425 -14.60 19.13 -22.26
C SER A 425 -15.09 19.86 -21.00
N SER A 426 -16.40 19.83 -20.72
CA SER A 426 -17.07 20.65 -19.70
C SER A 426 -17.45 19.88 -18.42
N LYS A 427 -16.71 18.82 -18.05
CA LYS A 427 -17.01 18.09 -16.80
C LYS A 427 -16.70 18.99 -15.60
N LYS A 428 -17.67 19.13 -14.67
CA LYS A 428 -17.46 19.84 -13.39
C LYS A 428 -16.27 19.20 -12.66
N GLN A 429 -15.36 20.03 -12.18
CA GLN A 429 -14.16 19.60 -11.48
C GLN A 429 -14.23 20.03 -10.02
N LEU A 430 -13.67 19.20 -9.15
CA LEU A 430 -13.46 19.53 -7.74
C LEU A 430 -11.96 19.56 -7.44
N SER A 431 -11.52 20.53 -6.65
CA SER A 431 -10.19 20.54 -6.04
C SER A 431 -10.18 19.67 -4.78
N LEU A 432 -9.11 18.90 -4.62
CA LEU A 432 -8.90 18.04 -3.46
C LEU A 432 -7.57 18.39 -2.84
N HIS A 433 -7.60 18.95 -1.63
CA HIS A 433 -6.41 19.17 -0.84
C HIS A 433 -6.31 18.05 0.21
N THR A 434 -5.27 17.22 0.10
CA THR A 434 -5.10 16.04 0.94
C THR A 434 -4.02 16.29 1.97
N SER A 435 -4.21 15.71 3.16
CA SER A 435 -3.24 15.82 4.23
C SER A 435 -3.13 14.56 5.05
N VAL A 436 -1.96 14.38 5.66
CA VAL A 436 -1.66 13.30 6.59
C VAL A 436 -0.98 13.90 7.81
N LEU A 437 -1.63 13.75 8.96
CA LEU A 437 -1.17 14.22 10.27
C LEU A 437 -0.48 13.07 11.00
N TYR A 438 0.74 13.32 11.45
CA TYR A 438 1.52 12.45 12.31
C TYR A 438 1.64 13.12 13.68
N CYS A 439 1.17 12.44 14.73
CA CYS A 439 1.24 12.88 16.12
C CYS A 439 1.34 11.66 17.05
N ASN A 440 2.08 11.76 18.15
CA ASN A 440 2.15 10.69 19.14
C ASN A 440 0.92 10.74 20.06
N GLN A 441 -0.06 9.87 19.77
CA GLN A 441 -1.29 9.78 20.56
C GLN A 441 -1.00 9.17 21.95
N GLN A 442 -1.65 9.70 22.98
CA GLN A 442 -1.39 9.36 24.39
C GLN A 442 -1.72 7.91 24.78
N LEU A 443 -2.53 7.19 23.98
CA LEU A 443 -3.18 5.93 24.39
C LEU A 443 -2.58 4.65 23.78
N GLU A 444 -1.80 4.75 22.70
CA GLU A 444 -1.14 3.59 22.11
C GLU A 444 0.27 4.01 21.71
N ASN A 445 1.30 3.27 22.14
CA ASN A 445 2.72 3.47 21.76
C ASN A 445 3.00 3.27 20.24
N LYS A 446 2.05 3.63 19.38
CA LYS A 446 2.15 3.64 17.92
C LYS A 446 1.43 4.86 17.33
N THR A 447 2.21 5.69 16.67
CA THR A 447 1.83 6.84 15.85
C THR A 447 0.98 6.36 14.66
N LYS A 448 -0.34 6.23 14.80
CA LYS A 448 -1.22 5.98 13.65
C LYS A 448 -1.50 7.30 12.96
N PRO A 449 -1.12 7.48 11.68
CA PRO A 449 -1.37 8.73 10.98
C PRO A 449 -2.86 8.95 10.73
N LEU A 450 -3.32 10.18 10.91
CA LEU A 450 -4.67 10.63 10.56
C LEU A 450 -4.65 11.21 9.16
N CYS A 451 -5.63 10.85 8.33
CA CYS A 451 -5.68 11.27 6.93
C CYS A 451 -6.91 12.16 6.72
N PHE A 452 -6.71 13.32 6.09
CA PHE A 452 -7.80 14.25 5.77
C PHE A 452 -7.83 14.59 4.28
N CYS A 453 -9.00 15.01 3.81
CA CYS A 453 -9.18 15.56 2.48
C CYS A 453 -10.26 16.63 2.55
N THR A 454 -9.91 17.86 2.20
CA THR A 454 -10.88 18.94 2.00
C THR A 454 -11.19 19.08 0.52
N VAL A 455 -12.44 19.38 0.21
CA VAL A 455 -12.98 19.39 -1.16
C VAL A 455 -13.61 20.75 -1.43
N SER A 456 -13.35 21.33 -2.60
CA SER A 456 -13.91 22.61 -3.02
C SER A 456 -14.24 22.61 -4.50
N GLU A 457 -15.27 23.34 -4.89
CA GLU A 457 -15.56 23.65 -6.30
C GLU A 457 -14.60 24.69 -6.88
N ASN A 458 -13.94 25.45 -6.01
CA ASN A 458 -12.94 26.42 -6.42
C ASN A 458 -11.66 25.72 -6.88
N LEU A 459 -11.23 26.00 -8.11
CA LEU A 459 -10.05 25.38 -8.73
C LEU A 459 -8.73 26.12 -8.44
N ARG A 460 -8.77 27.14 -7.58
CA ARG A 460 -7.56 27.85 -7.13
C ARG A 460 -6.71 26.94 -6.25
N HIS A 461 -5.41 26.96 -6.52
CA HIS A 461 -4.39 26.26 -5.72
C HIS A 461 -3.36 27.23 -5.12
N ASP A 462 -3.71 28.51 -5.02
CA ASP A 462 -2.82 29.53 -4.47
C ASP A 462 -2.75 29.49 -2.93
N ALA A 463 -1.88 30.30 -2.36
CA ALA A 463 -1.63 30.36 -0.92
C ALA A 463 -2.90 30.61 -0.08
N ALA A 464 -3.83 31.45 -0.56
CA ALA A 464 -5.07 31.73 0.15
C ALA A 464 -6.00 30.50 0.14
N ALA A 465 -6.15 29.85 -1.02
CA ALA A 465 -6.90 28.62 -1.13
C ALA A 465 -6.34 27.51 -0.22
N ILE A 466 -5.02 27.40 -0.12
CA ILE A 466 -4.34 26.46 0.80
C ILE A 466 -4.78 26.73 2.25
N CYS A 467 -4.73 27.98 2.72
CA CYS A 467 -5.14 28.32 4.09
C CYS A 467 -6.60 27.97 4.38
N ILE A 468 -7.51 28.24 3.44
CA ILE A 468 -8.93 27.85 3.58
C ILE A 468 -9.08 26.33 3.67
N HIS A 469 -8.37 25.59 2.82
CA HIS A 469 -8.34 24.12 2.89
C HIS A 469 -7.73 23.59 4.19
N LEU A 470 -6.77 24.31 4.78
CA LEU A 470 -6.12 23.96 6.03
C LEU A 470 -6.96 24.28 7.26
N LYS A 471 -7.81 25.33 7.24
CA LYS A 471 -8.58 25.78 8.40
C LYS A 471 -9.26 24.64 9.20
N PRO A 472 -10.13 23.80 8.61
CA PRO A 472 -10.77 22.72 9.36
C PRO A 472 -9.78 21.63 9.82
N ILE A 473 -8.66 21.45 9.11
CA ILE A 473 -7.62 20.49 9.47
C ILE A 473 -6.82 20.99 10.69
N LEU A 474 -6.52 22.28 10.76
CA LEU A 474 -5.83 22.89 11.89
C LEU A 474 -6.70 22.84 13.16
N GLN A 475 -8.01 23.07 13.04
CA GLN A 475 -8.94 22.92 14.15
C GLN A 475 -8.95 21.50 14.71
N GLU A 476 -9.01 20.49 13.85
CA GLU A 476 -8.91 19.09 14.27
C GLU A 476 -7.52 18.78 14.87
N LEU A 477 -6.45 19.37 14.32
CA LEU A 477 -5.09 19.18 14.82
C LEU A 477 -4.97 19.63 16.28
N VAL A 478 -5.53 20.78 16.65
CA VAL A 478 -5.51 21.29 18.03
C VAL A 478 -6.32 20.39 18.97
N VAL A 479 -7.42 19.78 18.50
CA VAL A 479 -8.16 18.77 19.28
C VAL A 479 -7.30 17.53 19.54
N GLN A 480 -6.56 17.07 18.53
CA GLN A 480 -5.69 15.90 18.65
C GLN A 480 -4.42 16.17 19.48
N VAL A 481 -3.95 17.42 19.50
CA VAL A 481 -2.76 17.87 20.24
C VAL A 481 -3.07 19.18 21.01
N PRO A 482 -3.75 19.11 22.17
CA PRO A 482 -4.24 20.30 22.88
C PRO A 482 -3.17 21.27 23.39
N GLN A 483 -1.92 20.82 23.54
CA GLN A 483 -0.79 21.63 24.00
C GLN A 483 0.32 21.64 22.95
N LEU A 484 -0.04 21.95 21.71
CA LEU A 484 0.88 21.97 20.58
C LEU A 484 1.96 23.05 20.76
N GLU A 485 3.22 22.62 20.90
CA GLU A 485 4.38 23.52 21.00
C GLU A 485 5.04 23.73 19.63
N THR A 486 5.19 22.65 18.85
CA THR A 486 5.80 22.73 17.51
C THR A 486 4.94 22.07 16.45
N LEU A 487 4.60 22.85 15.42
CA LEU A 487 3.98 22.35 14.20
C LEU A 487 4.99 22.29 13.06
N HIS A 488 5.23 21.10 12.54
CA HIS A 488 5.94 20.89 11.29
C HIS A 488 4.94 20.74 10.14
N ILE A 489 5.12 21.49 9.06
CA ILE A 489 4.35 21.34 7.82
C ILE A 489 5.30 20.83 6.74
N LEU A 490 4.89 19.82 5.98
CA LEU A 490 5.65 19.31 4.83
C LEU A 490 4.79 19.43 3.57
N SER A 491 5.32 20.07 2.53
CA SER A 491 4.64 20.18 1.23
C SER A 491 5.60 20.00 0.05
N GLY A 492 5.02 19.88 -1.15
CA GLY A 492 5.77 20.04 -2.39
C GLY A 492 6.36 21.46 -2.56
N GLY A 493 7.22 21.59 -3.57
CA GLY A 493 7.92 22.85 -3.90
C GLY A 493 7.35 23.77 -5.01
N PRO A 494 6.20 23.53 -5.69
CA PRO A 494 5.73 24.47 -6.72
C PRO A 494 5.54 25.88 -6.16
N SER A 495 6.16 26.87 -6.79
CA SER A 495 6.10 28.28 -6.35
C SER A 495 4.71 28.89 -6.53
N THR A 496 3.94 28.40 -7.50
CA THR A 496 2.55 28.82 -7.71
C THR A 496 1.60 28.39 -6.59
N GLN A 497 2.01 27.45 -5.74
CA GLN A 497 1.19 26.86 -4.69
C GLN A 497 1.81 27.10 -3.30
N TYR A 498 2.88 26.38 -2.97
CA TYR A 498 3.43 26.31 -1.61
C TYR A 498 4.67 27.20 -1.41
N LYS A 499 5.65 27.15 -2.32
CA LYS A 499 6.95 27.81 -2.12
C LYS A 499 6.92 29.27 -2.59
N ASN A 500 6.16 30.12 -1.90
CA ASN A 500 6.05 31.55 -2.22
C ASN A 500 5.99 32.47 -0.99
N LYS A 501 6.24 33.76 -1.21
CA LYS A 501 6.27 34.80 -0.16
C LYS A 501 4.96 34.92 0.64
N LYS A 502 3.81 34.59 0.04
CA LYS A 502 2.51 34.71 0.73
C LYS A 502 2.35 33.64 1.81
N ILE A 503 2.88 32.43 1.58
CA ILE A 503 2.84 31.36 2.57
C ILE A 503 3.64 31.74 3.83
N PHE A 504 4.77 32.44 3.71
CA PHE A 504 5.50 32.94 4.87
C PHE A 504 4.66 33.89 5.73
N TYR A 505 4.00 34.87 5.10
CA TYR A 505 3.10 35.78 5.78
C TYR A 505 1.91 35.05 6.43
N LEU A 506 1.31 34.08 5.72
CA LEU A 506 0.16 33.32 6.22
C LEU A 506 0.54 32.29 7.30
N LEU A 507 1.80 31.84 7.35
CA LEU A 507 2.28 30.97 8.41
C LEU A 507 2.15 31.64 9.77
N GLU A 508 2.56 32.90 9.86
CA GLU A 508 2.47 33.70 11.08
C GLU A 508 1.05 34.22 11.32
N THR A 509 0.44 34.85 10.32
CA THR A 509 -0.83 35.58 10.51
C THR A 509 -2.06 34.69 10.54
N PHE A 510 -1.98 33.46 10.04
CA PHE A 510 -3.12 32.54 9.96
C PHE A 510 -2.83 31.21 10.67
N ILE A 511 -1.79 30.48 10.27
CA ILE A 511 -1.54 29.12 10.78
C ILE A 511 -1.16 29.13 12.27
N ALA A 512 -0.22 29.99 12.68
CA ALA A 512 0.16 30.11 14.09
C ALA A 512 -1.03 30.54 14.96
N ARG A 513 -1.89 31.44 14.46
CA ARG A 513 -3.11 31.88 15.19
C ARG A 513 -4.14 30.76 15.34
N GLU A 514 -4.44 30.02 14.27
CA GLU A 514 -5.42 28.92 14.31
C GLU A 514 -4.95 27.73 15.14
N THR A 515 -3.63 27.57 15.32
CA THR A 515 -3.05 26.43 16.04
C THR A 515 -2.60 26.75 17.45
N GLY A 516 -2.36 28.02 17.76
CA GLY A 516 -1.77 28.47 19.02
C GLY A 516 -0.30 28.03 19.21
N ALA A 517 0.32 27.43 18.19
CA ALA A 517 1.67 26.89 18.31
C ALA A 517 2.72 28.03 18.32
N PRO A 518 3.60 28.10 19.34
CA PRO A 518 4.67 29.11 19.39
C PRO A 518 5.72 28.89 18.29
N ARG A 519 5.88 27.65 17.80
CA ARG A 519 6.86 27.32 16.75
C ARG A 519 6.19 26.62 15.58
N CYS A 520 6.23 27.26 14.41
CA CYS A 520 5.79 26.67 13.15
C CYS A 520 6.97 26.55 12.18
N VAL A 521 7.20 25.36 11.63
CA VAL A 521 8.31 25.08 10.71
C VAL A 521 7.75 24.49 9.42
N TRP A 522 7.97 25.18 8.29
CA TRP A 522 7.56 24.70 6.98
C TRP A 522 8.72 24.09 6.20
N HIS A 523 8.61 22.80 5.91
CA HIS A 523 9.54 22.01 5.12
C HIS A 523 9.06 21.88 3.68
N PHE A 524 9.98 22.07 2.73
CA PHE A 524 9.68 21.92 1.31
C PHE A 524 10.47 20.74 0.74
N SER A 525 9.76 19.83 0.06
CA SER A 525 10.40 18.78 -0.73
C SER A 525 10.98 19.35 -2.01
N GLU A 526 12.13 18.82 -2.39
CA GLU A 526 12.86 19.16 -3.61
C GLU A 526 11.98 18.92 -4.87
N THR A 527 12.14 19.78 -5.87
CA THR A 527 11.24 19.80 -7.02
C THR A 527 11.23 18.46 -7.76
N GLY A 528 10.04 17.89 -7.98
CA GLY A 528 9.89 16.58 -8.61
C GLY A 528 9.98 15.38 -7.64
N HIS A 529 10.15 15.63 -6.34
CA HIS A 529 10.20 14.61 -5.27
C HIS A 529 9.21 14.89 -4.12
N GLY A 530 8.21 15.74 -4.34
CA GLY A 530 7.18 16.05 -3.36
C GLY A 530 6.09 14.99 -3.18
N LYS A 531 6.12 13.92 -3.97
CA LYS A 531 5.13 12.84 -3.88
C LYS A 531 5.26 12.09 -2.57
N GLY A 532 4.13 11.74 -1.96
CA GLY A 532 4.14 11.08 -0.66
C GLY A 532 2.80 10.57 -0.18
N ALA A 533 2.62 10.54 1.14
CA ALA A 533 1.42 10.00 1.77
C ALA A 533 0.11 10.70 1.35
N PRO A 534 0.05 12.04 1.17
CA PRO A 534 -1.16 12.73 0.69
C PRO A 534 -1.67 12.25 -0.67
N ASP A 535 -0.79 11.80 -1.57
CA ASP A 535 -1.18 11.23 -2.87
C ASP A 535 -2.03 9.96 -2.71
N VAL A 536 -1.69 9.12 -1.73
CA VAL A 536 -2.44 7.88 -1.42
C VAL A 536 -3.86 8.22 -0.99
N VAL A 537 -4.02 9.26 -0.18
CA VAL A 537 -5.32 9.72 0.33
C VAL A 537 -6.19 10.15 -0.86
N GLY A 538 -5.65 11.00 -1.73
CA GLY A 538 -6.35 11.48 -2.92
C GLY A 538 -6.71 10.36 -3.88
N GLY A 539 -5.75 9.47 -4.17
CA GLY A 539 -5.99 8.29 -5.00
C GLY A 539 -7.05 7.35 -4.40
N THR A 540 -7.11 7.21 -3.08
CA THR A 540 -8.11 6.39 -2.39
C THR A 540 -9.49 7.01 -2.45
N LEU A 541 -9.61 8.30 -2.12
CA LEU A 541 -10.90 8.99 -2.11
C LEU A 541 -11.53 9.03 -3.49
N LYS A 542 -10.75 9.38 -4.52
CA LYS A 542 -11.25 9.42 -5.90
C LYS A 542 -11.70 8.05 -6.41
N ARG A 543 -11.02 6.97 -6.02
CA ARG A 543 -11.46 5.59 -6.34
C ARG A 543 -12.75 5.23 -5.66
N THR A 544 -12.91 5.61 -4.38
CA THR A 544 -14.15 5.38 -3.65
C THR A 544 -15.30 6.12 -4.30
N ALA A 545 -15.09 7.39 -4.67
CA ALA A 545 -16.08 8.17 -5.42
C ALA A 545 -16.42 7.52 -6.78
N ASP A 546 -15.41 7.14 -7.58
CA ASP A 546 -15.63 6.45 -8.86
C ASP A 546 -16.41 5.13 -8.70
N ASN A 547 -16.16 4.37 -7.61
CA ASN A 547 -16.89 3.12 -7.33
C ASN A 547 -18.35 3.37 -6.94
N ILE A 548 -18.64 4.45 -6.20
CA ILE A 548 -20.01 4.84 -5.84
C ILE A 548 -20.77 5.24 -7.10
N ILE A 549 -20.14 6.01 -7.99
CA ILE A 549 -20.72 6.38 -9.29
C ILE A 549 -21.02 5.14 -10.13
N ALA A 550 -20.10 4.18 -10.18
CA ALA A 550 -20.30 2.91 -10.89
C ALA A 550 -21.44 2.04 -10.33
N GLN A 551 -21.93 2.31 -9.11
CA GLN A 551 -23.07 1.62 -8.51
C GLN A 551 -24.42 2.30 -8.80
N GLY A 552 -24.44 3.36 -9.62
CA GLY A 552 -25.67 4.05 -10.01
C GLY A 552 -25.93 5.38 -9.29
N TYR A 553 -25.01 5.82 -8.43
CA TYR A 553 -25.18 7.07 -7.66
C TYR A 553 -24.45 8.25 -8.32
N SER A 554 -25.18 9.23 -8.83
CA SER A 554 -24.58 10.46 -9.36
C SER A 554 -24.12 11.40 -8.24
N TRP A 555 -22.93 12.01 -8.40
CA TRP A 555 -22.44 13.06 -7.51
C TRP A 555 -22.74 14.43 -8.14
N THR A 556 -23.84 15.04 -7.72
CA THR A 556 -24.21 16.44 -8.01
C THR A 556 -24.30 17.17 -6.68
N ARG A 557 -23.22 17.79 -6.23
CA ARG A 557 -23.37 18.98 -5.41
C ARG A 557 -23.08 20.17 -6.29
#